data_AF-A0A7L5ZCB4-F1
#
_entry.id   AF-A0A7L5ZCB4-F1
#
_cell.length_a   1.000
_cell.length_b   1.000
_cell.length_c   1.000
_cell.angle_alpha   90.00
_cell.angle_beta   90.00
_cell.angle_gamma   90.00
#
_symmetry.space_group_name_H-M   'P 1'
#
loop_
_entity.id
_entity.type
_entity.pdbx_description
1 polymer ?
#
loop_
_entity_poly.entity_id
_entity_poly.type
_entity_poly.pdbx_seq_one_letter_code
_entity_poly.pdbx_strand_id
1 'polypeptide(L)'
;MTLLGPATVTFRAADASARLGLVVDVEMTRQGLVRARAAVRNDGDDDYRVDELLVAFPVPGRAREVLDFAGRWTKERVPQRQVLQVGTHWREGRHGRTGADAAFVLHLGTPRFGFAQGELWAVHTAWSGNHVHYAERTAYGDQVVGGGELLLPAEGVLPPGAVYGGPWVYANHGIGLDAVARRFHRWLRARPGYPSGPRPVTLNVWEAVYFD
;
A
#
# COMPACT_ATOMS: atom_id res chain seq x y z
N MET A 1 27.88 -10.60 7.06
CA MET A 1 26.56 -11.12 6.65
C MET A 1 25.62 -10.93 7.83
N THR A 2 24.89 -9.81 7.89
CA THR A 2 24.16 -9.42 9.10
C THR A 2 22.93 -10.33 9.29
N LEU A 3 22.90 -11.05 10.40
CA LEU A 3 21.86 -12.00 10.86
C LEU A 3 20.56 -11.29 11.30
N LEU A 4 20.11 -10.26 10.60
CA LEU A 4 18.88 -9.56 11.00
C LEU A 4 17.68 -10.28 10.40
N GLY A 5 17.04 -11.10 11.25
CA GLY A 5 15.76 -11.74 10.99
C GLY A 5 14.60 -10.73 10.97
N PRO A 6 13.35 -11.22 10.99
CA PRO A 6 12.18 -10.34 11.09
C PRO A 6 12.27 -9.47 12.34
N ALA A 7 11.98 -8.19 12.22
CA ALA A 7 12.02 -7.25 13.34
C ALA A 7 11.01 -6.12 13.11
N THR A 8 10.52 -5.57 14.21
CA THR A 8 9.69 -4.36 14.23
C THR A 8 10.45 -3.26 14.96
N VAL A 9 10.45 -2.08 14.36
CA VAL A 9 10.93 -0.83 14.97
C VAL A 9 9.75 0.11 15.09
N THR A 10 9.55 0.67 16.27
CA THR A 10 8.51 1.65 16.54
C THR A 10 9.17 3.00 16.81
N PHE A 11 8.88 3.98 15.96
CA PHE A 11 9.28 5.37 16.15
C PHE A 11 8.15 6.11 16.88
N ARG A 12 8.53 6.94 17.85
CA ARG A 12 7.60 7.82 18.55
C ARG A 12 8.09 9.25 18.41
N ALA A 13 7.22 10.14 17.96
CA ALA A 13 7.48 11.56 17.83
C ALA A 13 6.33 12.34 18.49
N ALA A 14 6.58 13.60 18.81
CA ALA A 14 5.59 14.50 19.36
C ALA A 14 5.74 15.87 18.70
N ASP A 15 4.60 16.52 18.44
CA ASP A 15 4.52 17.92 18.07
C ASP A 15 3.92 18.70 19.25
N ALA A 16 4.77 19.46 19.96
CA ALA A 16 4.35 20.23 21.12
C ALA A 16 3.47 21.43 20.74
N SER A 17 3.60 21.96 19.52
CA SER A 17 2.80 23.10 19.05
C SER A 17 1.39 22.66 18.66
N ALA A 18 1.30 21.56 17.91
CA ALA A 18 0.01 20.98 17.53
C ALA A 18 -0.62 20.12 18.64
N ARG A 19 0.14 19.80 19.70
CA ARG A 19 -0.24 18.87 20.78
C ARG A 19 -0.63 17.51 20.21
N LEU A 20 0.26 16.91 19.42
CA LEU A 20 0.04 15.61 18.78
C LEU A 20 1.14 14.62 19.13
N GLY A 21 0.75 13.36 19.34
CA GLY A 21 1.68 12.22 19.37
C GLY A 21 1.63 11.46 18.04
N LEU A 22 2.78 11.06 17.51
CA LEU A 22 2.88 10.21 16.31
C LEU A 22 3.62 8.92 16.65
N VAL A 23 3.07 7.80 16.21
CA VAL A 23 3.70 6.49 16.25
C VAL A 23 3.81 5.95 14.84
N VAL A 24 5.00 5.49 14.44
CA VAL A 24 5.23 4.80 13.17
C VAL A 24 5.82 3.43 13.45
N ASP A 25 5.11 2.37 13.08
CA ASP A 25 5.61 1.01 13.13
C ASP A 25 6.21 0.63 11.77
N VAL A 26 7.42 0.10 11.76
CA VAL A 26 8.07 -0.47 10.57
C VAL A 26 8.49 -1.90 10.87
N GLU A 27 8.00 -2.86 10.09
CA GLU A 27 8.29 -4.28 10.27
C GLU A 27 8.88 -4.90 9.02
N MET A 28 9.99 -5.63 9.18
CA MET A 28 10.52 -6.55 8.18
C MET A 28 9.95 -7.95 8.44
N THR A 29 9.19 -8.50 7.49
CA THR A 29 8.61 -9.84 7.61
C THR A 29 9.64 -10.92 7.29
N ARG A 30 9.39 -12.15 7.76
CA ARG A 30 10.25 -13.32 7.45
C ARG A 30 10.38 -13.59 5.96
N GLN A 31 9.37 -13.23 5.18
CA GLN A 31 9.30 -13.43 3.73
C GLN A 31 10.04 -12.31 2.96
N GLY A 32 10.50 -11.29 3.68
CA GLY A 32 11.30 -10.17 3.18
C GLY A 32 10.49 -8.98 2.70
N LEU A 33 9.21 -8.86 3.07
CA LEU A 33 8.45 -7.62 2.86
C LEU A 33 8.79 -6.64 3.97
N VAL A 34 8.81 -5.35 3.66
CA VAL A 34 8.71 -4.32 4.69
C VAL A 34 7.24 -3.91 4.75
N ARG A 35 6.69 -3.68 5.93
CA ARG A 35 5.40 -3.02 6.08
C ARG A 35 5.50 -1.89 7.08
N ALA A 36 4.75 -0.82 6.84
CA ALA A 36 4.67 0.31 7.76
C ALA A 36 3.21 0.71 8.00
N ARG A 37 2.94 1.29 9.17
CA ARG A 37 1.69 1.99 9.47
C ARG A 37 1.99 3.13 10.44
N ALA A 38 1.12 4.13 10.47
CA ALA A 38 1.21 5.23 11.40
C ALA A 38 -0.05 5.34 12.25
N ALA A 39 0.09 5.93 13.43
CA ALA A 39 -1.02 6.34 14.28
C ALA A 39 -0.75 7.71 14.88
N VAL A 40 -1.75 8.58 14.88
CA VAL A 40 -1.72 9.92 15.47
C VAL A 40 -2.63 9.94 16.71
N ARG A 41 -2.17 10.58 17.78
CA ARG A 41 -2.91 10.80 19.03
C ARG A 41 -3.10 12.29 19.23
N ASN A 42 -4.31 12.69 19.61
CA ASN A 42 -4.59 14.05 20.04
C ASN A 42 -4.21 14.23 21.51
N ASP A 43 -3.15 14.98 21.78
CA ASP A 43 -2.68 15.33 23.12
C ASP A 43 -3.16 16.74 23.56
N GLY A 44 -4.05 17.36 22.78
CA GLY A 44 -4.68 18.64 23.08
C GLY A 44 -6.03 18.52 23.80
N ASP A 45 -6.68 19.66 23.99
CA ASP A 45 -7.95 19.78 24.72
C ASP A 45 -9.18 19.93 23.80
N ASP A 46 -8.97 20.16 22.51
CA ASP A 46 -10.01 20.33 21.50
C ASP A 46 -9.96 19.18 20.48
N ASP A 47 -11.05 18.97 19.74
CA ASP A 47 -11.09 18.00 18.64
C ASP A 47 -10.05 18.32 17.56
N TYR A 48 -9.29 17.32 17.15
CA TYR A 48 -8.34 17.42 16.03
C TYR A 48 -8.92 16.74 14.79
N ARG A 49 -8.74 17.34 13.61
CA ARG A 49 -9.19 16.74 12.35
C ARG A 49 -8.00 16.13 11.60
N VAL A 50 -7.97 14.81 11.50
CA VAL A 50 -7.06 14.08 10.61
C VAL A 50 -7.62 14.15 9.20
N ASP A 51 -7.00 14.95 8.34
CA ASP A 51 -7.36 15.01 6.92
C ASP A 51 -6.74 13.85 6.13
N GLU A 52 -5.51 13.48 6.48
CA GLU A 52 -4.78 12.42 5.80
C GLU A 52 -3.70 11.81 6.72
N LEU A 53 -3.52 10.49 6.64
CA LEU A 53 -2.43 9.76 7.31
C LEU A 53 -1.88 8.69 6.38
N LEU A 54 -0.90 9.07 5.55
CA LEU A 54 -0.22 8.15 4.63
C LEU A 54 1.17 7.76 5.14
N VAL A 55 1.64 6.59 4.69
CA VAL A 55 3.03 6.17 4.88
C VAL A 55 3.75 6.09 3.54
N ALA A 56 5.02 6.47 3.53
CA ALA A 56 5.87 6.55 2.35
C ALA A 56 7.17 5.76 2.55
N PHE A 57 7.67 5.20 1.47
CA PHE A 57 8.97 4.53 1.41
C PHE A 57 9.88 5.26 0.43
N PRO A 58 11.11 5.62 0.83
CA PRO A 58 12.06 6.24 -0.07
C PRO A 58 12.44 5.26 -1.18
N VAL A 59 12.52 5.77 -2.40
CA VAL A 59 12.95 5.01 -3.58
C VAL A 59 14.06 5.78 -4.32
N PRO A 60 15.03 5.09 -4.93
CA PRO A 60 16.08 5.77 -5.66
C PRO A 60 15.56 6.43 -6.94
N GLY A 61 16.11 7.61 -7.28
CA GLY A 61 15.71 8.37 -8.48
C GLY A 61 15.92 7.68 -9.84
N ARG A 62 16.56 6.49 -9.88
CA ARG A 62 16.63 5.63 -11.08
C ARG A 62 15.31 4.90 -11.37
N ALA A 63 14.42 4.81 -10.38
CA ALA A 63 13.10 4.20 -10.55
C ALA A 63 12.18 5.23 -11.21
N ARG A 64 12.01 5.14 -12.53
CA ARG A 64 11.35 6.19 -13.34
C ARG A 64 10.18 5.69 -14.16
N GLU A 65 9.86 4.42 -14.08
CA GLU A 65 8.70 3.85 -14.72
C GLU A 65 7.70 3.37 -13.68
N VAL A 66 6.47 3.87 -13.78
CA VAL A 66 5.33 3.47 -12.96
C VAL A 66 4.57 2.37 -13.68
N LEU A 67 4.17 1.33 -12.94
CA LEU A 67 3.13 0.39 -13.34
C LEU A 67 2.07 0.34 -12.25
N ASP A 68 0.85 0.65 -12.62
CA ASP A 68 -0.34 0.34 -11.83
C ASP A 68 -1.39 -0.31 -12.72
N PHE A 69 -2.62 -0.39 -12.21
CA PHE A 69 -3.72 -1.04 -12.87
C PHE A 69 -4.94 -0.13 -12.91
N ALA A 70 -5.73 -0.28 -13.96
CA ALA A 70 -7.10 0.20 -14.04
C ALA A 70 -8.00 -0.97 -14.44
N GLY A 71 -9.23 -0.66 -14.81
CA GLY A 71 -10.17 -1.66 -15.28
C GLY A 71 -11.60 -1.18 -15.08
N ARG A 72 -12.50 -2.10 -15.36
CA ARG A 72 -13.92 -1.98 -15.09
C ARG A 72 -14.47 -3.38 -14.82
N TRP A 73 -15.71 -3.48 -14.36
CA TRP A 73 -16.39 -4.76 -14.24
C TRP A 73 -16.25 -5.55 -15.56
N THR A 74 -15.87 -6.83 -15.49
CA THR A 74 -15.52 -7.76 -16.61
C THR A 74 -14.20 -7.51 -17.33
N LYS A 75 -13.43 -6.50 -16.92
CA LYS A 75 -12.10 -6.20 -17.45
C LYS A 75 -11.22 -5.58 -16.37
N GLU A 76 -11.04 -6.31 -15.27
CA GLU A 76 -10.27 -5.89 -14.11
C GLU A 76 -8.75 -5.96 -14.38
N ARG A 77 -7.97 -5.16 -13.64
CA ARG A 77 -6.50 -5.22 -13.60
C ARG A 77 -5.83 -5.09 -14.97
N VAL A 78 -6.28 -4.14 -15.78
CA VAL A 78 -5.60 -3.73 -17.01
C VAL A 78 -4.34 -2.94 -16.64
N PRO A 79 -3.13 -3.39 -17.02
CA PRO A 79 -1.91 -2.71 -16.66
C PRO A 79 -1.78 -1.36 -17.38
N GLN A 80 -1.28 -0.36 -16.67
CA GLN A 80 -0.96 0.96 -17.21
C GLN A 80 0.48 1.30 -16.89
N ARG A 81 1.24 1.74 -17.89
CA ARG A 81 2.65 2.12 -17.74
C ARG A 81 2.88 3.55 -18.16
N GLN A 82 3.70 4.26 -17.39
CA GLN A 82 4.08 5.63 -17.70
C GLN A 82 5.40 6.01 -17.03
N VAL A 83 6.00 7.10 -17.50
CA VAL A 83 7.19 7.68 -16.88
C VAL A 83 6.78 8.51 -15.67
N LEU A 84 7.45 8.31 -14.53
CA LEU A 84 7.31 9.19 -13.36
C LEU A 84 7.99 10.53 -13.68
N GLN A 85 7.20 11.59 -13.82
CA GLN A 85 7.68 12.96 -13.96
C GLN A 85 7.95 13.58 -12.59
N VAL A 86 8.48 14.81 -12.57
CA VAL A 86 8.43 15.62 -11.34
C VAL A 86 6.96 15.90 -11.02
N GLY A 87 6.58 15.74 -9.75
CA GLY A 87 5.21 15.76 -9.27
C GLY A 87 4.76 14.39 -8.76
N THR A 88 3.44 14.22 -8.65
CA THR A 88 2.83 13.10 -7.95
C THR A 88 1.95 12.30 -8.90
N HIS A 89 2.22 11.00 -9.01
CA HIS A 89 1.28 10.03 -9.53
C HIS A 89 0.38 9.58 -8.39
N TRP A 90 -0.91 9.89 -8.47
CA TRP A 90 -1.88 9.69 -7.39
C TRP A 90 -3.04 8.82 -7.84
N ARG A 91 -3.34 7.77 -7.09
CA ARG A 91 -4.43 6.82 -7.40
C ARG A 91 -5.31 6.58 -6.19
N GLU A 92 -6.60 6.84 -6.36
CA GLU A 92 -7.61 6.70 -5.31
C GLU A 92 -8.62 5.61 -5.65
N GLY A 93 -9.07 4.88 -4.63
CA GLY A 93 -10.33 4.15 -4.65
C GLY A 93 -11.36 4.89 -3.81
N ARG A 94 -12.51 5.23 -4.38
CA ARG A 94 -13.60 6.01 -3.73
C ARG A 94 -14.94 5.27 -3.70
N HIS A 95 -14.92 3.95 -3.76
CA HIS A 95 -16.13 3.13 -3.90
C HIS A 95 -16.64 2.54 -2.57
N GLY A 96 -16.02 2.88 -1.43
CA GLY A 96 -16.25 2.19 -0.15
C GLY A 96 -15.80 0.73 -0.13
N ARG A 97 -15.21 0.26 -1.23
CA ARG A 97 -14.63 -1.06 -1.45
C ARG A 97 -13.47 -0.97 -2.44
N THR A 98 -12.64 -2.01 -2.53
CA THR A 98 -11.70 -2.14 -3.65
C THR A 98 -12.48 -2.29 -4.97
N GLY A 99 -12.30 -1.32 -5.87
CA GLY A 99 -12.94 -1.27 -7.18
C GLY A 99 -12.22 -2.11 -8.24
N ALA A 100 -12.89 -2.32 -9.37
CA ALA A 100 -12.30 -2.97 -10.55
C ALA A 100 -11.20 -2.12 -11.22
N ASP A 101 -11.22 -0.82 -10.93
CA ASP A 101 -10.33 0.25 -11.37
C ASP A 101 -9.17 0.54 -10.39
N ALA A 102 -9.09 -0.22 -9.29
CA ALA A 102 -8.08 -0.01 -8.26
C ALA A 102 -6.66 -0.18 -8.80
N ALA A 103 -5.74 0.65 -8.27
CA ALA A 103 -4.30 0.55 -8.57
C ALA A 103 -3.69 -0.80 -8.17
N PHE A 104 -4.37 -1.57 -7.30
CA PHE A 104 -4.03 -2.92 -6.85
C PHE A 104 -2.67 -3.03 -6.15
N VAL A 105 -1.58 -3.06 -6.91
CA VAL A 105 -0.20 -2.94 -6.44
C VAL A 105 0.49 -1.91 -7.32
N LEU A 106 0.92 -0.81 -6.72
CA LEU A 106 1.66 0.24 -7.42
C LEU A 106 3.14 -0.16 -7.48
N HIS A 107 3.71 -0.20 -8.67
CA HIS A 107 5.12 -0.49 -8.89
C HIS A 107 5.82 0.74 -9.45
N LEU A 108 7.06 0.94 -9.01
CA LEU A 108 7.96 1.97 -9.50
C LEU A 108 9.33 1.33 -9.72
N GLY A 109 9.84 1.36 -10.94
CA GLY A 109 11.04 0.63 -11.31
C GLY A 109 11.92 1.32 -12.33
N THR A 110 13.09 0.74 -12.58
CA THR A 110 13.98 1.20 -13.65
C THR A 110 13.30 1.08 -15.02
N PRO A 111 13.52 2.02 -15.96
CA PRO A 111 12.89 1.96 -17.27
C PRO A 111 13.02 0.58 -17.94
N ARG A 112 11.92 0.11 -18.53
CA ARG A 112 11.74 -1.18 -19.20
C ARG A 112 11.85 -2.40 -18.29
N PHE A 113 11.58 -2.27 -16.98
CA PHE A 113 11.44 -3.45 -16.12
C PHE A 113 10.36 -4.40 -16.68
N GLY A 114 10.58 -5.70 -16.53
CA GLY A 114 9.70 -6.75 -17.06
C GLY A 114 9.45 -7.83 -16.02
N PHE A 115 9.06 -9.02 -16.47
CA PHE A 115 8.80 -10.15 -15.57
C PHE A 115 10.05 -10.65 -14.86
N ALA A 116 11.16 -10.80 -15.58
CA ALA A 116 12.41 -11.36 -15.05
C ALA A 116 13.54 -10.33 -14.83
N GLN A 117 13.34 -9.07 -15.21
CA GLN A 117 14.41 -8.07 -15.27
C GLN A 117 13.96 -6.67 -14.84
N GLY A 118 14.93 -5.82 -14.55
CA GLY A 118 14.72 -4.46 -14.05
C GLY A 118 14.47 -4.45 -12.54
N GLU A 119 15.07 -3.49 -11.86
CA GLU A 119 14.87 -3.32 -10.42
C GLU A 119 13.59 -2.51 -10.18
N LEU A 120 12.76 -2.97 -9.24
CA LEU A 120 11.53 -2.25 -8.89
C LEU A 120 11.18 -2.34 -7.40
N TRP A 121 10.45 -1.33 -6.97
CA TRP A 121 9.81 -1.18 -5.67
C TRP A 121 8.30 -1.24 -5.90
N ALA A 122 7.59 -1.92 -5.01
CA ALA A 122 6.14 -2.06 -5.11
C ALA A 122 5.49 -1.83 -3.76
N VAL A 123 4.33 -1.18 -3.77
CA VAL A 123 3.51 -0.97 -2.57
C VAL A 123 2.11 -1.52 -2.73
N HIS A 124 1.57 -2.04 -1.64
CA HIS A 124 0.18 -2.45 -1.52
C HIS A 124 -0.40 -1.91 -0.22
N THR A 125 -1.44 -1.10 -0.31
CA THR A 125 -2.22 -0.66 0.85
C THR A 125 -3.17 -1.78 1.28
N ALA A 126 -2.96 -2.35 2.47
CA ALA A 126 -3.79 -3.44 3.00
C ALA A 126 -5.10 -2.90 3.62
N TRP A 127 -5.89 -2.25 2.79
CA TRP A 127 -7.18 -1.67 3.12
C TRP A 127 -8.19 -1.97 2.02
N SER A 128 -9.41 -2.32 2.43
CA SER A 128 -10.47 -2.69 1.49
C SER A 128 -11.46 -1.55 1.24
N GLY A 129 -11.44 -0.47 2.03
CA GLY A 129 -12.31 0.69 1.85
C GLY A 129 -11.75 1.71 0.86
N ASN A 130 -12.04 2.99 1.09
CA ASN A 130 -11.43 4.08 0.33
C ASN A 130 -9.92 4.15 0.63
N HIS A 131 -9.07 4.21 -0.39
CA HIS A 131 -7.61 4.12 -0.21
C HIS A 131 -6.83 4.86 -1.29
N VAL A 132 -5.57 5.16 -0.97
CA VAL A 132 -4.60 5.83 -1.82
C VAL A 132 -3.42 4.91 -2.10
N HIS A 133 -2.91 4.99 -3.33
CA HIS A 133 -1.52 4.64 -3.68
C HIS A 133 -0.90 5.85 -4.38
N TYR A 134 0.36 6.16 -4.08
CA TYR A 134 1.04 7.25 -4.77
C TYR A 134 2.52 6.98 -4.97
N ALA A 135 3.06 7.64 -5.99
CA ALA A 135 4.49 7.79 -6.21
C ALA A 135 4.77 9.26 -6.47
N GLU A 136 5.73 9.84 -5.77
CA GLU A 136 6.09 11.24 -5.90
C GLU A 136 7.57 11.39 -6.21
N ARG A 137 7.87 12.36 -7.06
CA ARG A 137 9.24 12.83 -7.31
C ARG A 137 9.28 14.35 -7.19
N THR A 138 10.07 14.85 -6.26
CA THR A 138 10.26 16.30 -6.09
C THR A 138 11.23 16.87 -7.13
N ALA A 139 11.22 18.19 -7.33
CA ALA A 139 12.16 18.87 -8.22
C ALA A 139 13.63 18.71 -7.77
N TYR A 140 13.85 18.49 -6.47
CA TYR A 140 15.18 18.27 -5.87
C TYR A 140 15.66 16.82 -5.96
N GLY A 141 14.82 15.92 -6.47
CA GLY A 141 15.18 14.53 -6.76
C GLY A 141 14.80 13.53 -5.67
N ASP A 142 14.24 13.97 -4.54
CA ASP A 142 13.62 13.07 -3.56
C ASP A 142 12.47 12.32 -4.23
N GLN A 143 12.37 11.03 -3.92
CA GLN A 143 11.38 10.17 -4.54
C GLN A 143 10.86 9.16 -3.55
N VAL A 144 9.53 9.02 -3.50
CA VAL A 144 8.85 8.11 -2.58
C VAL A 144 7.75 7.33 -3.30
N VAL A 145 7.40 6.18 -2.73
CA VAL A 145 6.21 5.42 -3.07
C VAL A 145 5.46 5.07 -1.79
N GLY A 146 4.13 5.16 -1.78
CA GLY A 146 3.36 5.06 -0.56
C GLY A 146 1.88 4.81 -0.75
N GLY A 147 1.15 4.90 0.35
CA GLY A 147 -0.30 4.73 0.37
C GLY A 147 -0.87 4.82 1.78
N GLY A 148 -2.16 4.56 1.88
CA GLY A 148 -2.93 4.61 3.10
C GLY A 148 -4.43 4.56 2.80
N GLU A 149 -5.26 4.69 3.82
CA GLU A 149 -6.68 4.90 3.58
C GLU A 149 -6.96 6.33 3.11
N LEU A 150 -8.10 6.52 2.47
CA LEU A 150 -8.59 7.82 2.05
C LEU A 150 -9.78 8.17 2.93
N LEU A 151 -9.64 9.24 3.72
CA LEU A 151 -10.70 9.78 4.57
C LEU A 151 -11.64 10.69 3.78
N LEU A 152 -12.94 10.53 3.99
CA LEU A 152 -13.95 11.49 3.57
C LEU A 152 -14.12 12.59 4.63
N PRO A 153 -14.73 13.74 4.28
CA PRO A 153 -14.96 14.80 5.25
C PRO A 153 -15.63 14.30 6.53
N ALA A 154 -15.10 14.75 7.67
CA ALA A 154 -15.56 14.39 9.02
C ALA A 154 -15.33 12.92 9.46
N GLU A 155 -14.72 12.05 8.64
CA GLU A 155 -14.36 10.69 9.09
C GLU A 155 -13.14 10.65 10.02
N GLY A 156 -12.30 11.70 10.01
CA GLY A 156 -11.07 11.81 10.81
C GLY A 156 -11.17 12.72 12.03
N VAL A 157 -12.34 12.93 12.63
CA VAL A 157 -12.46 13.72 13.87
C VAL A 157 -11.92 12.92 15.05
N LEU A 158 -10.93 13.49 15.74
CA LEU A 158 -10.17 12.84 16.80
C LEU A 158 -10.32 13.63 18.11
N PRO A 159 -11.18 13.18 19.04
CA PRO A 159 -11.35 13.84 20.33
C PRO A 159 -10.07 13.87 21.18
N PRO A 160 -9.99 14.75 22.20
CA PRO A 160 -8.90 14.75 23.16
C PRO A 160 -8.57 13.36 23.73
N GLY A 161 -7.29 12.98 23.70
CA GLY A 161 -6.79 11.69 24.15
C GLY A 161 -7.04 10.51 23.21
N ALA A 162 -7.82 10.68 22.14
CA ALA A 162 -8.10 9.61 21.18
C ALA A 162 -6.93 9.38 20.21
N VAL A 163 -6.90 8.17 19.62
CA VAL A 163 -5.89 7.73 18.65
C VAL A 163 -6.57 7.32 17.35
N TYR A 164 -6.03 7.81 16.23
CA TYR A 164 -6.39 7.38 14.89
C TYR A 164 -5.22 6.62 14.27
N GLY A 165 -5.47 5.41 13.73
CA GLY A 165 -4.42 4.55 13.18
C GLY A 165 -4.74 4.09 11.77
N GLY A 166 -3.80 4.30 10.86
CA GLY A 166 -3.94 3.91 9.46
C GLY A 166 -3.66 2.42 9.19
N PRO A 167 -3.96 1.93 7.97
CA PRO A 167 -3.72 0.55 7.58
C PRO A 167 -2.23 0.25 7.42
N TRP A 168 -1.89 -1.05 7.40
CA TRP A 168 -0.57 -1.47 6.97
C TRP A 168 -0.38 -1.23 5.46
N VAL A 169 0.73 -0.61 5.09
CA VAL A 169 1.20 -0.54 3.71
C VAL A 169 2.42 -1.43 3.56
N TYR A 170 2.35 -2.37 2.62
CA TYR A 170 3.39 -3.34 2.35
C TYR A 170 4.28 -2.86 1.22
N ALA A 171 5.55 -2.66 1.49
CA ALA A 171 6.61 -2.41 0.52
C ALA A 171 7.37 -3.70 0.16
N ASN A 172 7.75 -3.78 -1.11
CA ASN A 172 8.46 -4.91 -1.68
C ASN A 172 9.54 -4.42 -2.64
N HIS A 173 10.64 -5.16 -2.71
CA HIS A 173 11.76 -4.91 -3.62
C HIS A 173 12.11 -6.21 -4.36
N GLY A 174 12.42 -6.08 -5.65
CA GLY A 174 12.85 -7.20 -6.45
C GLY A 174 13.41 -6.83 -7.81
N ILE A 175 14.03 -7.82 -8.43
CA ILE A 175 14.43 -7.79 -9.84
C ILE A 175 13.36 -8.53 -10.65
N GLY A 176 12.62 -7.81 -11.48
CA GLY A 176 11.49 -8.31 -12.24
C GLY A 176 10.21 -8.51 -11.41
N LEU A 177 9.06 -8.42 -12.09
CA LEU A 177 7.74 -8.59 -11.49
C LEU A 177 7.56 -9.97 -10.84
N ASP A 178 8.23 -11.01 -11.35
CA ASP A 178 8.15 -12.36 -10.79
C ASP A 178 8.76 -12.43 -9.40
N ALA A 179 9.83 -11.66 -9.12
CA ALA A 179 10.42 -11.61 -7.79
C ALA A 179 9.47 -10.94 -6.78
N VAL A 180 8.86 -9.83 -7.19
CA VAL A 180 7.87 -9.09 -6.39
C VAL A 180 6.65 -9.98 -6.12
N ALA A 181 6.05 -10.56 -7.15
CA ALA A 181 4.89 -11.44 -7.04
C ALA A 181 5.17 -12.66 -6.15
N ARG A 182 6.31 -13.34 -6.34
CA ARG A 182 6.71 -14.48 -5.50
C ARG A 182 6.81 -14.08 -4.02
N ARG A 183 7.33 -12.88 -3.71
CA ARG A 183 7.46 -12.43 -2.32
C ARG A 183 6.10 -12.17 -1.66
N PHE A 184 5.19 -11.49 -2.36
CA PHE A 184 3.81 -11.33 -1.89
C PHE A 184 3.08 -12.67 -1.72
N HIS A 185 3.23 -13.58 -2.69
CA HIS A 185 2.63 -14.92 -2.58
C HIS A 185 3.18 -15.71 -1.39
N ARG A 186 4.49 -15.66 -1.11
CA ARG A 186 5.06 -16.30 0.09
C ARG A 186 4.47 -15.72 1.37
N TRP A 187 4.30 -14.40 1.45
CA TRP A 187 3.66 -13.75 2.60
C TRP A 187 2.22 -14.22 2.78
N LEU A 188 1.40 -14.14 1.74
CA LEU A 188 -0.02 -14.51 1.80
C LEU A 188 -0.21 -15.98 2.19
N ARG A 189 0.64 -16.88 1.66
CA ARG A 189 0.65 -18.33 1.95
C ARG A 189 1.09 -18.68 3.36
N ALA A 190 1.86 -17.80 4.01
CA ALA A 190 2.36 -18.04 5.36
C ALA A 190 1.39 -17.57 6.47
N ARG A 191 0.24 -16.96 6.11
CA ARG A 191 -0.74 -16.51 7.10
C ARG A 191 -1.39 -17.71 7.81
N PRO A 192 -1.67 -17.63 9.12
CA PRO A 192 -2.21 -18.74 9.91
C PRO A 192 -3.51 -19.40 9.35
N GLY A 193 -4.30 -18.67 8.56
CA GLY A 193 -5.52 -19.17 7.94
C GLY A 193 -5.44 -19.38 6.42
N TYR A 194 -4.24 -19.46 5.84
CA TYR A 194 -4.13 -19.74 4.40
C TYR A 194 -4.61 -21.17 4.11
N PRO A 195 -5.53 -21.38 3.14
CA PRO A 195 -6.04 -22.71 2.83
C PRO A 195 -4.92 -23.69 2.48
N SER A 196 -4.89 -24.84 3.15
CA SER A 196 -3.99 -25.95 2.87
C SER A 196 -4.69 -27.00 1.99
N GLY A 197 -3.97 -27.49 0.97
CA GLY A 197 -4.46 -28.56 0.10
C GLY A 197 -5.03 -28.07 -1.24
N PRO A 198 -5.34 -29.00 -2.17
CA PRO A 198 -5.95 -28.68 -3.45
C PRO A 198 -7.31 -27.99 -3.29
N ARG A 199 -7.61 -27.00 -4.13
CA ARG A 199 -8.96 -26.41 -4.17
C ARG A 199 -9.90 -27.37 -4.92
N PRO A 200 -11.11 -27.64 -4.41
CA PRO A 200 -12.05 -28.52 -5.08
C PRO A 200 -12.47 -27.93 -6.44
N VAL A 201 -12.72 -28.82 -7.40
CA VAL A 201 -13.40 -28.43 -8.64
C VAL A 201 -14.88 -28.26 -8.31
N THR A 202 -15.41 -27.06 -8.50
CA THR A 202 -16.80 -26.71 -8.16
C THR A 202 -17.61 -26.40 -9.41
N LEU A 203 -18.88 -26.79 -9.41
CA LEU A 203 -19.89 -26.31 -10.36
C LEU A 203 -20.67 -25.18 -9.68
N ASN A 204 -20.67 -23.98 -10.28
CA ASN A 204 -21.55 -22.89 -9.90
C ASN A 204 -22.57 -22.70 -11.03
N VAL A 205 -23.86 -22.86 -10.72
CA VAL A 205 -24.95 -22.83 -11.70
C VAL A 205 -25.47 -21.42 -12.01
N TRP A 206 -24.85 -20.37 -11.44
CA TRP A 206 -25.29 -18.98 -11.59
C TRP A 206 -25.55 -18.60 -13.06
N GLU A 207 -24.61 -18.86 -13.97
CA GLU A 207 -24.78 -18.57 -15.39
C GLU A 207 -25.63 -19.60 -16.14
N ALA A 208 -25.88 -20.76 -15.53
CA ALA A 208 -26.62 -21.87 -16.15
C ALA A 208 -28.14 -21.72 -15.99
N VAL A 209 -28.60 -21.20 -14.85
CA VAL A 209 -30.05 -21.09 -14.54
C VAL A 209 -30.46 -19.70 -14.06
N TYR A 210 -29.52 -18.83 -13.69
CA TYR A 210 -29.79 -17.53 -13.07
C TYR A 210 -30.75 -17.61 -11.86
N PHE A 211 -32.03 -17.28 -12.05
CA PHE A 211 -33.05 -17.22 -11.00
C PHE A 211 -34.20 -18.22 -11.17
N ASP A 212 -34.18 -19.05 -12.22
CA ASP A 212 -35.22 -20.05 -12.52
C ASP A 212 -35.10 -21.32 -11.66
#